data_AF-A0A9E1W620-F1
#
_entry.id   AF-A0A9E1W620-F1
#
_cell.length_a   1.000
_cell.length_b   1.000
_cell.length_c   1.000
_cell.angle_alpha   90.00
_cell.angle_beta   90.00
_cell.angle_gamma   90.00
#
_symmetry.space_group_name_H-M   'P 1'
#
loop_
_entity.id
_entity.type
_entity.pdbx_description
1 polymer ?
#
loop_
_entity_poly.entity_id
_entity_poly.type
_entity_poly.pdbx_seq_one_letter_code
_entity_poly.pdbx_strand_id
1 'polypeptide(L)' 'MPTVSVYVKSFGHIPELMGLSRSLITQHPMGRPLGAPGDGERQRSVVEHVLSLLGRTEQTIEEFPEAYRLP' A
#
# COMPACT_ATOMS: atom_id res chain seq x y z
N MET A 1 -15.84 8.23 3.89
CA MET A 1 -14.74 9.03 3.30
C MET A 1 -14.01 8.17 2.27
N PRO A 2 -13.92 8.54 0.98
CA PRO A 2 -13.30 7.72 -0.07
C PRO A 2 -11.77 7.91 -0.06
N THR A 3 -11.13 7.51 1.02
CA THR A 3 -9.67 7.55 1.16
C THR A 3 -9.08 6.15 1.10
N VAL A 4 -7.85 6.08 0.60
CA VAL A 4 -6.99 4.90 0.64
C VAL A 4 -5.61 5.35 1.11
N SER A 5 -4.84 4.43 1.67
CA SER A 5 -3.51 4.72 2.21
C SER A 5 -2.54 3.60 1.90
N VAL A 6 -1.24 3.91 1.85
CA VAL A 6 -0.18 2.92 1.61
C VAL A 6 0.77 2.94 2.80
N TYR A 7 1.01 1.76 3.36
CA TYR A 7 1.92 1.55 4.47
C TYR A 7 3.02 0.56 4.08
N VAL A 8 4.12 0.58 4.82
CA VAL A 8 5.12 -0.50 4.79
C VAL A 8 4.82 -1.51 5.90
N LYS A 9 5.25 -2.76 5.73
CA LYS A 9 4.98 -3.87 6.66
C LYS A 9 5.34 -3.57 8.11
N SER A 10 6.41 -2.81 8.37
CA SER A 10 6.80 -2.37 9.72
C SER A 10 5.74 -1.52 10.44
N PHE A 11 4.85 -0.86 9.70
CA PHE A 11 3.70 -0.11 10.21
C PHE A 11 2.36 -0.75 9.83
N GLY A 12 2.34 -2.02 9.42
CA GLY A 12 1.14 -2.70 8.93
C GLY A 12 0.01 -2.84 9.95
N HIS A 13 0.32 -2.73 11.24
CA HIS A 13 -0.65 -2.77 12.35
C HIS A 13 -1.35 -1.42 12.58
N ILE A 14 -0.82 -0.32 12.04
CA ILE A 14 -1.34 1.04 12.29
C ILE A 14 -2.70 1.28 11.65
N PRO A 15 -2.99 0.86 10.41
CA PRO A 15 -4.28 1.08 9.78
C PRO A 15 -5.49 0.56 10.56
N GLU A 16 -5.35 -0.60 11.18
CA GLU A 16 -6.40 -1.19 12.01
C GLU A 16 -6.61 -0.37 13.30
N LEU A 17 -5.52 -0.02 13.99
CA LEU A 17 -5.56 0.82 15.20
C LEU A 17 -6.16 2.21 14.97
N MET A 18 -5.92 2.79 13.79
CA MET A 18 -6.46 4.10 13.39
C MET A 18 -7.88 4.03 12.81
N GLY A 19 -8.44 2.83 12.59
CA GLY A 19 -9.73 2.67 11.92
C GLY A 19 -9.73 3.17 10.47
N LEU A 20 -8.60 3.04 9.76
CA LEU A 20 -8.52 3.48 8.37
C LEU A 20 -9.41 2.60 7.49
N SER A 21 -10.19 3.24 6.63
CA SER A 21 -11.17 2.53 5.80
C SER A 21 -10.50 1.55 4.82
N ARG A 22 -9.44 1.97 4.13
CA ARG A 22 -8.76 1.14 3.13
C ARG A 22 -7.26 1.39 3.14
N SER A 23 -6.49 0.32 3.17
CA SER A 23 -5.03 0.40 3.23
C SER A 23 -4.37 -0.72 2.45
N LEU A 24 -3.28 -0.40 1.76
CA LEU A 24 -2.39 -1.36 1.14
C LEU A 24 -1.07 -1.42 1.92
N ILE A 25 -0.69 -2.60 2.38
CA ILE A 25 0.55 -2.85 3.09
C ILE A 25 1.58 -3.42 2.11
N THR A 26 2.72 -2.76 1.99
CA THR A 26 3.80 -3.19 1.08
C THR A 26 4.94 -3.82 1.86
N GLN A 27 5.61 -4.82 1.26
CA GLN A 27 6.83 -5.42 1.82
C GLN A 27 8.09 -4.61 1.46
N HIS A 28 7.93 -3.29 1.37
CA HIS A 28 8.98 -2.35 1.00
C HIS A 28 9.68 -1.76 2.24
N PRO A 29 10.93 -1.29 2.12
CA PRO A 29 11.63 -0.64 3.22
C PRO A 29 10.96 0.69 3.59
N MET A 30 11.13 1.07 4.86
CA MET A 30 10.63 2.34 5.39
C MET A 30 11.10 3.53 4.53
N GLY A 31 10.18 4.46 4.26
CA GLY A 31 10.43 5.61 3.39
C GLY A 31 10.31 5.30 1.89
N ARG A 32 10.04 4.05 1.50
CA ARG A 32 9.87 3.64 0.10
C ARG A 32 8.60 2.80 -0.13
N PRO A 33 7.42 3.22 0.36
CA PRO A 33 6.19 2.42 0.25
C PRO A 33 5.81 2.10 -1.20
N LEU A 34 6.25 2.90 -2.18
CA LEU A 34 5.93 2.69 -3.60
C LEU A 34 7.01 1.92 -4.38
N GLY A 35 8.15 1.56 -3.77
CA GLY A 35 9.25 0.86 -4.45
C GLY A 35 10.53 1.68 -4.59
N ALA A 36 11.48 1.16 -5.37
CA ALA A 36 12.79 1.78 -5.56
C ALA A 36 12.73 3.08 -6.39
N PRO A 37 13.69 4.01 -6.23
CA PRO A 37 13.85 5.13 -7.15
C PRO A 37 14.03 4.64 -8.58
N GLY A 38 13.34 5.26 -9.54
CA GLY A 38 13.42 4.91 -10.95
C GLY A 38 12.62 3.67 -11.38
N ASP A 39 12.15 2.84 -10.43
CA ASP A 39 11.29 1.68 -10.74
C ASP A 39 9.83 2.13 -10.93
N GLY A 40 9.58 2.82 -12.05
CA GLY A 40 8.25 3.35 -12.38
C GLY A 40 7.19 2.26 -12.56
N GLU A 41 7.59 1.06 -12.98
CA GLU A 41 6.70 -0.09 -13.10
C GLU A 41 6.18 -0.52 -11.73
N ARG A 42 7.06 -0.68 -10.74
CA ARG A 42 6.67 -1.02 -9.36
C ARG A 42 5.79 0.07 -8.74
N GLN A 43 6.19 1.33 -8.89
CA GLN A 43 5.44 2.47 -8.34
C GLN A 43 4.03 2.52 -8.93
N ARG A 44 3.90 2.32 -10.23
CA ARG A 44 2.61 2.24 -10.92
C ARG A 44 1.76 1.08 -10.40
N SER A 45 2.33 -0.13 -10.30
CA SER A 45 1.62 -1.31 -9.82
C SER A 45 1.05 -1.10 -8.39
N VAL A 46 1.84 -0.53 -7.47
CA VAL A 46 1.36 -0.20 -6.12
C VAL A 46 0.23 0.84 -6.16
N VAL A 47 0.36 1.89 -6.99
CA VAL A 47 -0.66 2.93 -7.13
C VAL A 47 -1.96 2.39 -7.72
N GLU A 48 -1.88 1.54 -8.75
CA GLU A 48 -3.05 0.91 -9.36
C GLU A 48 -3.76 -0.01 -8.37
N HIS A 49 -3.03 -0.81 -7.59
CA HIS A 49 -3.62 -1.66 -6.55
C HIS A 49 -4.31 -0.82 -5.48
N VAL A 50 -3.64 0.19 -4.90
CA VAL A 50 -4.26 0.98 -3.83
C VAL A 50 -5.49 1.75 -4.32
N LEU A 51 -5.49 2.23 -5.56
CA LEU A 51 -6.66 2.89 -6.15
C LEU A 51 -7.82 1.91 -6.39
N SER A 52 -7.54 0.64 -6.72
CA SER A 52 -8.58 -0.39 -6.86
C SER A 52 -9.39 -0.59 -5.57
N LEU A 53 -8.79 -0.29 -4.40
CA LEU A 53 -9.48 -0.39 -3.12
C LEU A 53 -10.60 0.64 -2.96
N LEU A 54 -10.60 1.76 -3.71
CA LEU A 54 -11.63 2.80 -3.58
C LEU A 54 -13.06 2.29 -3.80
N GLY A 55 -13.23 1.18 -4.54
CA GLY A 55 -14.53 0.53 -4.75
C GLY A 55 -15.03 -0.29 -3.55
N ARG A 56 -14.23 -0.46 -2.49
CA ARG A 56 -14.60 -1.25 -1.30
C ARG A 56 -15.43 -0.42 -0.32
N THR A 57 -16.57 -0.98 0.09
CA THR A 57 -17.50 -0.38 1.07
C THR A 57 -17.15 -0.72 2.51
N GLU A 58 -16.61 -1.90 2.75
CA GLU A 58 -16.12 -2.37 4.04
C GLU A 58 -14.71 -1.89 4.35
N GLN A 59 -14.29 -1.99 5.61
CA GLN A 59 -12.87 -1.83 5.94
C GLN A 59 -12.04 -2.88 5.21
N THR A 60 -10.99 -2.47 4.49
CA THR A 60 -10.15 -3.38 3.71
C THR A 60 -8.68 -3.07 3.90
N ILE A 61 -7.94 -4.00 4.47
CA ILE A 61 -6.48 -3.92 4.61
C ILE A 61 -5.90 -5.11 3.84
N GLU A 62 -5.18 -4.82 2.76
CA GLU A 62 -4.59 -5.85 1.88
C GLU A 62 -3.06 -5.76 1.88
N GLU A 63 -2.37 -6.88 1.67
CA GLU A 63 -0.94 -6.87 1.37
C GLU A 63 -0.71 -6.79 -0.15
N PHE A 64 0.23 -5.93 -0.55
CA PHE A 64 0.75 -5.92 -1.90
C PHE A 64 1.61 -7.18 -2.11
N PRO A 65 1.35 -7.98 -3.16
CA PRO A 65 1.87 -9.35 -3.25
C PRO A 65 3.37 -9.42 -3.56
N GLU A 66 3.95 -8.36 -4.13
CA GLU A 66 5.33 -8.40 -4.60
C GLU A 66 6.29 -7.75 -3.61
N ALA A 67 7.47 -8.37 -3.47
CA ALA A 67 8.54 -7.86 -2.62
C ALA A 67 9.28 -6.68 -3.26
N TYR A 68 10.03 -5.94 -2.45
CA TYR A 68 10.91 -4.88 -2.92
C TYR A 68 11.98 -5.44 -3.87
N ARG A 69 12.24 -4.72 -4.96
CA ARG A 69 13.33 -5.00 -5.90
C ARG A 69 14.14 -3.73 -6.15
N LEU A 70 15.39 -3.91 -6.59
CA LEU A 70 16.18 -2.84 -7.19
C LEU A 70 15.83 -2.73 -8.68
N PRO A 71 15.97 -1.54 -9.28
CA PRO A 71 15.72 -1.32 -10.70
C PRO A 71 16.67 -2.12 -11.61
#